data_AF-A0A1B6CLM7-F1
#
_entry.id   AF-A0A1B6CLM7-F1
#
_cell.length_a   1.000
_cell.length_b   1.000
_cell.length_c   1.000
_cell.angle_alpha   90.00
_cell.angle_beta   90.00
_cell.angle_gamma   90.00
#
_symmetry.space_group_name_H-M   'P 1'
#
loop_
_entity.id
_entity.type
_entity.pdbx_description
1 polymer ?
#
loop_
_entity_poly.entity_id
_entity_poly.type
_entity_poly.pdbx_seq_one_letter_code
_entity_poly.pdbx_strand_id
1 'polypeptide(L)'
;MVCSNASVSHKLKLLVIGKSKKPRSFKGTRAENLPVHYFNKKKGWIDQQIFKEWFEKKCIPEVKEHLRSKNLPRKTILLIGNAPSQPGENVLRSESGQIFAS
;
A
#
# COMPACT_ATOMS: atom_id res chain seq x y z
N MET A 1 6.00 -5.18 1.38
CA MET A 1 6.46 -3.78 1.29
C MET A 1 6.13 -3.09 2.60
N VAL A 2 7.14 -2.49 3.23
CA VAL A 2 6.99 -1.67 4.43
C VAL A 2 6.86 -0.20 4.01
N CYS A 3 6.04 0.57 4.73
CA CYS A 3 5.89 2.00 4.48
C CYS A 3 5.62 2.69 5.81
N SER A 4 6.29 3.82 6.02
CA SER A 4 6.09 4.70 7.16
C SER A 4 6.18 6.16 6.73
N ASN A 5 5.62 7.06 7.54
CA ASN A 5 5.93 8.47 7.39
C ASN A 5 7.41 8.77 7.73
N ALA A 6 7.87 9.98 7.41
CA ALA A 6 9.26 10.39 7.60
C ALA A 6 9.72 10.33 9.06
N SER A 7 8.82 10.58 10.02
CA SER A 7 9.12 10.48 11.45
C SER A 7 8.95 9.08 12.03
N VAL A 8 8.57 8.08 11.21
CA VAL A 8 8.33 6.68 11.59
C VAL A 8 7.19 6.48 12.61
N SER A 9 6.52 7.56 13.01
CA SER A 9 5.40 7.59 13.96
C SER A 9 4.11 6.98 13.41
N HIS A 10 3.98 6.89 12.09
CA HIS A 10 2.87 6.24 11.42
C HIS A 10 3.39 5.20 10.43
N LYS A 11 3.07 3.93 10.68
CA LYS A 11 3.41 2.80 9.82
C LYS A 11 2.14 2.28 9.17
N LEU A 12 2.15 2.11 7.85
CA LEU A 12 1.06 1.46 7.14
C LEU A 12 1.11 -0.06 7.38
N LYS A 13 -0.05 -0.73 7.25
CA LYS A 13 -0.09 -2.19 7.28
C LYS A 13 0.83 -2.78 6.19
N LEU A 14 1.56 -3.83 6.55
CA LEU A 14 2.51 -4.49 5.65
C LEU A 14 1.79 -5.06 4.42
N LEU A 15 2.28 -4.76 3.22
CA LEU A 15 1.85 -5.44 1.99
C LEU A 15 2.57 -6.78 1.86
N VAL A 16 1.80 -7.88 1.87
CA VAL A 16 2.26 -9.26 1.71
C VAL A 16 1.68 -9.84 0.43
N ILE A 17 2.54 -10.44 -0.40
CA ILE A 17 2.13 -11.08 -1.65
C ILE A 17 2.45 -12.57 -1.54
N GLY A 18 1.44 -13.42 -1.72
CA GLY A 18 1.63 -14.86 -1.78
C GLY A 18 1.12 -15.48 -3.07
N LYS A 19 1.44 -16.75 -3.30
CA LYS A 19 0.99 -17.46 -4.51
C LYS A 19 -0.48 -17.86 -4.46
N SER A 20 -0.94 -18.34 -3.30
CA SER A 20 -2.31 -18.82 -3.10
C SER A 20 -3.27 -17.67 -2.80
N LYS A 21 -4.52 -17.75 -3.29
CA LYS A 21 -5.59 -16.84 -2.85
C LYS A 21 -5.90 -17.00 -1.36
N LYS A 22 -5.81 -18.23 -0.86
CA LYS A 22 -6.07 -18.59 0.54
C LYS A 22 -4.98 -19.55 0.99
N PRO A 23 -3.85 -19.04 1.52
CA PRO A 23 -2.82 -19.87 2.14
C PRO A 23 -3.40 -20.78 3.22
N ARG A 24 -2.81 -21.97 3.40
CA ARG A 24 -3.18 -22.89 4.50
C ARG A 24 -2.98 -22.23 5.87
N SER A 25 -2.04 -21.31 6.00
CA SER A 25 -1.82 -20.52 7.21
C SER A 25 -2.99 -19.59 7.57
N PHE A 26 -3.92 -19.33 6.65
CA PHE A 26 -5.12 -18.52 6.92
C PHE A 26 -6.33 -19.38 7.28
N LYS A 27 -6.15 -20.66 7.63
CA LYS A 27 -7.25 -21.52 8.07
C LYS A 27 -7.92 -20.91 9.30
N GLY A 28 -9.24 -20.74 9.25
CA GLY A 28 -10.02 -20.15 10.35
C GLY A 28 -10.05 -18.61 10.38
N THR A 29 -9.41 -17.91 9.45
CA THR A 29 -9.49 -16.45 9.36
C THR A 29 -9.56 -15.96 7.91
N ARG A 30 -10.02 -14.73 7.72
CA ARG A 30 -10.02 -14.05 6.41
C ARG A 30 -8.78 -13.17 6.32
N ALA A 31 -8.27 -12.98 5.10
CA ALA A 31 -7.09 -12.15 4.89
C ALA A 31 -7.32 -10.70 5.36
N GLU A 32 -8.55 -10.21 5.19
CA GLU A 32 -8.99 -8.88 5.64
C GLU A 32 -8.89 -8.68 7.16
N ASN A 33 -8.90 -9.76 7.96
CA ASN A 33 -8.82 -9.69 9.41
C ASN A 33 -7.36 -9.67 9.92
N LEU A 34 -6.39 -9.86 9.03
CA LEU A 34 -4.99 -9.87 9.41
C LEU A 34 -4.45 -8.42 9.52
N PRO A 35 -3.40 -8.19 10.32
CA PRO A 35 -2.74 -6.88 10.43
C PRO A 35 -1.88 -6.55 9.19
N VAL A 36 -2.18 -7.14 8.03
CA VAL A 36 -1.44 -6.99 6.77
C VAL A 36 -2.40 -6.83 5.61
N HIS A 37 -1.95 -6.19 4.54
CA HIS A 37 -2.63 -6.23 3.24
C HIS A 37 -2.13 -7.43 2.45
N TYR A 38 -2.97 -8.44 2.30
CA TYR A 38 -2.61 -9.63 1.54
C TYR A 38 -3.11 -9.54 0.09
N PHE A 39 -2.22 -9.79 -0.85
CA PHE A 39 -2.53 -9.94 -2.27
C PHE A 39 -2.01 -11.29 -2.77
N ASN A 40 -2.67 -11.87 -3.78
CA ASN A 40 -2.23 -13.12 -4.36
C ASN A 40 -1.71 -12.92 -5.80
N LYS A 41 -0.56 -13.51 -6.13
CA LYS A 41 -0.04 -13.57 -7.49
C LYS A 41 0.72 -14.85 -7.74
N LYS A 42 0.43 -15.53 -8.86
CA LYS A 42 1.05 -16.82 -9.22
C LYS A 42 2.59 -16.81 -9.15
N LYS A 43 3.22 -15.71 -9.59
CA LYS A 43 4.68 -15.57 -9.60
C LYS A 43 5.28 -15.13 -8.25
N GLY A 44 4.47 -14.70 -7.27
CA GLY A 44 4.93 -14.42 -5.90
C GLY A 44 5.68 -13.11 -5.68
N TRP A 45 5.83 -12.25 -6.70
CA TRP A 45 6.46 -10.93 -6.59
C TRP A 45 5.49 -9.80 -6.93
N ILE A 46 5.80 -8.59 -6.45
CA ILE A 46 5.03 -7.38 -6.75
C ILE A 46 5.11 -7.02 -8.22
N ASP A 47 4.01 -6.51 -8.78
CA ASP A 47 3.98 -5.86 -10.08
C ASP A 47 3.26 -4.52 -10.01
N GLN A 48 3.27 -3.83 -11.15
CA GLN A 48 2.62 -2.55 -11.34
C GLN A 48 1.14 -2.58 -10.95
N GLN A 49 0.42 -3.66 -11.30
CA GLN A 49 -1.02 -3.79 -11.04
C GLN A 49 -1.33 -3.92 -9.54
N ILE A 50 -0.64 -4.82 -8.83
CA ILE A 50 -0.79 -4.99 -7.38
C ILE A 50 -0.36 -3.73 -6.66
N PHE A 51 0.71 -3.08 -7.12
CA PHE A 51 1.16 -1.83 -6.54
C PHE A 51 0.08 -0.73 -6.70
N LYS A 52 -0.46 -0.53 -7.91
CA LYS A 52 -1.51 0.45 -8.17
C LYS A 52 -2.76 0.17 -7.33
N GLU A 53 -3.19 -1.08 -7.28
CA GLU A 53 -4.35 -1.48 -6.50
C GLU A 53 -4.15 -1.26 -5.00
N TRP A 54 -2.98 -1.61 -4.46
CA TRP A 54 -2.63 -1.33 -3.07
C TRP A 54 -2.59 0.19 -2.80
N PHE A 55 -1.98 0.96 -3.70
CA PHE A 55 -1.86 2.40 -3.55
C PHE A 55 -3.24 3.08 -3.48
N GLU A 56 -4.12 2.76 -4.43
CA GLU A 56 -5.46 3.35 -4.54
C GLU A 56 -6.40 2.88 -3.43
N LYS A 57 -6.44 1.56 -3.17
CA LYS A 57 -7.46 0.98 -2.27
C LYS A 57 -7.04 0.90 -0.82
N LYS A 58 -5.74 0.92 -0.51
CA LYS A 58 -5.21 0.75 0.85
C LYS A 58 -4.41 1.96 1.33
N CYS A 59 -3.37 2.34 0.57
CA CYS A 59 -2.46 3.41 0.98
C CYS A 59 -3.18 4.77 1.09
N ILE A 60 -3.88 5.21 0.04
CA ILE A 60 -4.57 6.50 0.02
C ILE A 60 -5.61 6.62 1.16
N PRO A 61 -6.52 5.65 1.38
CA PRO A 61 -7.48 5.71 2.48
C PRO A 61 -6.82 5.82 3.85
N GLU A 62 -5.81 4.98 4.14
CA GLU A 62 -5.11 5.01 5.43
C GLU A 62 -4.38 6.34 5.67
N VAL A 63 -3.69 6.86 4.66
CA VAL A 63 -3.01 8.17 4.75
C VAL A 63 -4.03 9.29 4.96
N LYS A 64 -5.15 9.30 4.22
CA LYS A 64 -6.21 10.32 4.39
C LYS A 64 -6.82 10.27 5.79
N GLU A 65 -7.08 9.08 6.31
CA GLU A 65 -7.59 8.89 7.67
C GLU A 65 -6.59 9.36 8.73
N HIS A 66 -5.32 9.02 8.58
CA HIS A 66 -4.27 9.47 9.48
C HIS A 66 -4.16 11.00 9.50
N LEU A 67 -4.10 11.65 8.33
CA LEU A 67 -4.03 13.12 8.24
C LEU A 67 -5.27 13.78 8.84
N ARG A 68 -6.46 13.23 8.57
CA ARG A 68 -7.71 13.69 9.18
C ARG A 68 -7.66 13.57 10.70
N SER A 69 -7.18 12.46 11.24
CA SER A 69 -7.08 12.24 12.70
C SER A 69 -6.12 13.22 13.39
N LYS A 70 -5.17 13.79 12.63
CA LYS A 70 -4.19 14.76 13.10
C LYS A 70 -4.53 16.21 12.72
N ASN A 71 -5.68 16.46 12.11
CA ASN A 71 -6.06 17.76 11.55
C ASN A 71 -5.00 18.35 10.60
N LEU A 72 -4.31 17.49 9.84
CA LEU A 72 -3.30 17.89 8.87
C LEU A 72 -3.90 18.04 7.46
N PRO A 73 -3.31 18.89 6.59
CA PRO A 73 -3.68 18.95 5.19
C PRO A 73 -3.54 17.58 4.51
N ARG A 74 -4.46 17.24 3.62
CA ARG A 74 -4.47 15.96 2.86
C ARG A 74 -3.48 15.96 1.69
N LYS A 75 -2.26 16.45 1.93
CA LYS A 75 -1.16 16.52 0.96
C LYS A 75 -0.03 15.63 1.47
N THR A 76 0.45 14.69 0.67
CA THR A 76 1.53 13.78 1.06
C THR A 76 2.26 13.26 -0.16
N ILE A 77 3.58 13.12 -0.04
CA ILE A 77 4.44 12.50 -1.04
C ILE A 77 4.81 11.11 -0.52
N LEU A 78 4.57 10.07 -1.31
CA LEU A 78 5.04 8.72 -1.03
C LEU A 78 6.37 8.50 -1.74
N LEU A 79 7.46 8.45 -0.98
CA LEU A 79 8.77 8.11 -1.53
C LEU A 79 8.90 6.59 -1.67
N ILE A 80 9.09 6.10 -2.88
CA ILE A 80 9.26 4.67 -3.14
C ILE A 80 10.73 4.38 -3.41
N GLY A 81 11.36 3.56 -2.56
CA GLY A 81 12.72 3.08 -2.80
C GLY A 81 12.83 2.39 -4.15
N ASN A 82 13.86 2.73 -4.92
CA ASN A 82 14.08 2.26 -6.28
C ASN A 82 14.03 0.72 -6.33
N ALA A 83 12.99 0.19 -6.99
CA ALA A 83 12.79 -1.24 -7.19
C ALA A 83 12.57 -1.45 -8.69
N PRO A 84 13.19 -2.47 -9.33
CA PRO A 84 13.13 -2.67 -10.78
C PRO A 84 11.70 -2.92 -11.34
N SER A 85 10.69 -3.04 -10.47
CA SER A 85 9.28 -3.23 -10.80
C SER A 85 8.42 -1.96 -10.65
N GLN A 86 9.02 -0.78 -10.50
CA GLN A 86 8.30 0.48 -10.33
C GLN A 86 7.45 0.85 -11.57
N PRO A 87 6.17 1.22 -11.38
CA PRO A 87 5.43 2.00 -12.37
C PRO A 87 6.16 3.34 -12.59
N GLY A 88 6.21 3.87 -13.82
CA GLY A 88 6.73 5.22 -14.05
C GLY A 88 5.99 6.28 -13.22
N GLU A 89 6.66 7.37 -12.82
CA GLU A 89 6.18 8.45 -11.93
C GLU A 89 4.75 8.93 -12.23
N ASN A 90 4.37 8.97 -13.51
CA ASN A 90 3.08 9.49 -13.96
C ASN A 90 1.87 8.57 -13.67
N VAL A 91 2.09 7.34 -13.17
CA VAL A 91 1.02 6.35 -12.98
C VAL A 91 0.39 6.40 -11.58
N LEU A 92 1.02 7.04 -10.60
CA LEU A 92 0.67 6.91 -9.19
C LEU A 92 0.27 8.25 -8.56
N ARG A 93 -0.86 8.79 -9.01
CA ARG A 93 -1.47 10.00 -8.45
C ARG A 93 -2.89 9.70 -7.99
N SER A 94 -3.27 10.24 -6.83
CA SER A 94 -4.68 10.34 -6.44
C SER A 94 -5.44 11.21 -7.44
N GLU A 95 -6.77 11.02 -7.55
CA GLU A 95 -7.65 11.85 -8.40
C GLU A 95 -7.47 13.36 -8.15
N SER A 96 -7.22 13.75 -6.90
CA SER A 96 -6.98 15.15 -6.52
C SER A 96 -5.58 15.68 -6.85
N GLY A 97 -4.65 14.81 -7.25
CA GLY A 97 -3.22 15.13 -7.42
C GLY A 97 -2.46 15.45 -6.12
N GLN A 98 -3.13 15.49 -4.96
CA GLN A 98 -2.53 15.89 -3.67
C GLN A 98 -1.71 14.80 -2.99
N ILE A 99 -1.96 13.54 -3.36
CA ILE A 99 -1.19 12.38 -2.92
C ILE A 99 -0.61 11.72 -4.18
N PHE A 100 0.71 11.62 -4.24
CA PHE A 100 1.43 11.01 -5.35
C PHE A 100 2.68 10.28 -4.88
N ALA A 101 3.13 9.32 -5.69
CA ALA A 101 4.41 8.67 -5.49
C ALA A 101 5.52 9.33 -6.32
N SER A 102 6.71 9.43 -5.74
CA SER A 102 7.93 9.95 -6.36
C SER A 102 9.12 9.05 -6.05
#